data_AF-A0A1I7Z8I0-F1
#
_entry.id   AF-A0A1I7Z8I0-F1
#
_cell.length_a   1.000
_cell.length_b   1.000
_cell.length_c   1.000
_cell.angle_alpha   90.00
_cell.angle_beta   90.00
_cell.angle_gamma   90.00
#
_symmetry.space_group_name_H-M   'P 1'
#
loop_
_entity.id
_entity.type
_entity.pdbx_description
1 polymer ?
#
loop_
_entity_poly.entity_id
_entity_poly.type
_entity_poly.pdbx_seq_one_letter_code
_entity_poly.pdbx_strand_id
1 'polypeptide(L)'
;MYGKAGPSRPQLRRRGRRVRQTTIEHEPLLPYAELLEDLAEIDFPSIESNVDEESRTAFFVALNKVASQLKGRHELELASEELFTVVFHKCFYLLNNPQSCVRTIVLRIFRLLLVRDRVLQQYLHHRFDIVVLR
;
A
#
# COMPACT_ATOMS: atom_id res chain seq x y z
N MET A 1 -49.53 14.70 35.39
CA MET A 1 -48.98 16.01 35.01
C MET A 1 -47.77 15.77 34.14
N TYR A 2 -47.79 16.27 32.90
CA TYR A 2 -46.79 16.03 31.87
C TYR A 2 -45.49 16.79 32.18
N GLY A 3 -44.35 16.09 32.13
CA GLY A 3 -43.02 16.69 32.26
C GLY A 3 -42.76 17.68 31.13
N LYS A 4 -42.39 18.90 31.49
CA LYS A 4 -42.07 19.98 30.55
C LYS A 4 -40.82 19.61 29.74
N ALA A 5 -40.93 19.67 28.41
CA ALA A 5 -39.81 19.55 27.49
C ALA A 5 -38.81 20.69 27.74
N GLY A 6 -37.56 20.33 28.00
CA GLY A 6 -36.45 21.29 28.12
C GLY A 6 -36.15 22.01 26.79
N PRO A 7 -35.44 23.14 26.84
CA PRO A 7 -35.25 24.00 25.67
C PRO A 7 -34.41 23.32 24.60
N SER A 8 -34.92 23.38 23.37
CA SER A 8 -34.28 22.93 22.13
C SER A 8 -32.89 23.54 21.95
N ARG A 9 -31.85 22.71 21.79
CA ARG A 9 -30.50 23.16 21.43
C ARG A 9 -30.54 23.98 20.14
N PRO A 10 -29.85 25.13 20.05
CA PRO A 10 -29.67 25.82 18.78
C PRO A 10 -28.87 24.92 17.82
N GLN A 11 -29.46 24.58 16.66
CA GLN A 11 -28.72 23.94 15.58
C GLN A 11 -27.65 24.91 15.07
N LEU A 12 -26.41 24.70 15.50
CA LEU A 12 -25.26 25.39 14.95
C LEU A 12 -25.12 24.96 13.48
N ARG A 13 -25.51 25.84 12.55
CA ARG A 13 -25.27 25.70 11.11
C ARG A 13 -23.77 25.53 10.89
N ARG A 14 -23.29 24.29 10.75
CA ARG A 14 -21.95 24.01 10.23
C ARG A 14 -21.95 24.50 8.78
N ARG A 15 -21.35 25.67 8.55
CA ARG A 15 -20.99 26.15 7.21
C ARG A 15 -20.34 24.99 6.47
N GLY A 16 -20.97 24.57 5.37
CA GLY A 16 -20.37 23.65 4.43
C GLY A 16 -19.07 24.27 3.95
N ARG A 17 -17.94 23.75 4.44
CA ARG A 17 -16.64 23.98 3.82
C ARG A 17 -16.75 23.28 2.47
N ARG A 18 -17.05 24.05 1.41
CA ARG A 18 -16.75 23.61 0.04
C ARG A 18 -15.25 23.36 0.05
N VAL A 19 -14.87 22.09 0.15
CA VAL A 19 -13.52 21.64 -0.18
C VAL A 19 -13.35 22.08 -1.63
N ARG A 20 -12.49 23.08 -1.84
CA ARG A 20 -12.06 23.44 -3.18
C ARG A 20 -11.62 22.13 -3.81
N GLN A 21 -12.28 21.72 -4.89
CA GLN A 21 -11.76 20.73 -5.81
C GLN A 21 -10.48 21.34 -6.36
N THR A 22 -9.38 21.19 -5.62
CA THR A 22 -8.06 21.13 -6.23
C THR A 22 -8.20 20.05 -7.26
N THR A 23 -8.14 20.44 -8.54
CA THR A 23 -7.88 19.54 -9.64
C THR A 23 -6.68 18.70 -9.23
N ILE A 24 -6.95 17.50 -8.74
CA ILE A 24 -5.94 16.48 -8.49
C ILE A 24 -5.50 16.16 -9.90
N GLU A 25 -4.36 16.71 -10.31
CA GLU A 25 -3.61 16.16 -11.43
C GLU A 25 -3.36 14.70 -11.06
N HIS A 26 -4.20 13.82 -11.60
CA HIS A 26 -4.05 12.41 -11.39
C HIS A 26 -2.75 12.03 -12.10
N GLU A 27 -1.73 11.71 -11.30
CA GLU A 27 -0.51 11.11 -11.80
C GLU A 27 -0.88 10.00 -12.78
N PRO A 28 -0.30 9.97 -13.99
CA PRO A 28 -0.69 9.01 -15.02
C PRO A 28 -0.54 7.60 -14.47
N LEU A 29 -1.56 6.77 -14.73
CA LEU A 29 -1.55 5.37 -14.33
C LEU A 29 -0.45 4.65 -15.11
N LEU A 30 0.61 4.24 -14.42
CA LEU A 30 1.69 3.44 -15.01
C LEU A 30 1.17 2.05 -15.33
N PRO A 31 1.56 1.40 -16.45
CA PRO A 31 1.31 -0.01 -16.71
C PRO A 31 1.71 -0.93 -15.53
N TYR A 32 1.04 -2.07 -15.37
CA TYR A 32 1.34 -3.00 -14.28
C TYR A 32 2.77 -3.55 -14.29
N ALA A 33 3.35 -3.74 -15.48
CA ALA A 33 4.75 -4.11 -15.62
C ALA A 33 5.70 -3.05 -15.04
N GLU A 34 5.49 -1.77 -15.39
CA GLU A 34 6.28 -0.65 -14.87
C GLU A 34 6.15 -0.52 -13.34
N LEU A 35 4.96 -0.80 -12.77
CA LEU A 35 4.77 -0.81 -11.31
C LEU A 35 5.56 -1.93 -10.62
N LEU A 36 5.74 -3.07 -11.29
CA LEU A 36 6.55 -4.17 -10.77
C LEU A 36 8.05 -3.90 -10.98
N GLU A 37 8.43 -3.25 -12.07
CA GLU A 37 9.79 -2.77 -12.31
C GLU A 37 10.18 -1.75 -11.23
N ASP A 38 9.33 -0.77 -10.94
CA ASP A 38 9.53 0.18 -9.84
C ASP A 38 9.80 -0.56 -8.51
N LEU A 39 8.98 -1.56 -8.17
CA LEU A 39 9.20 -2.37 -6.95
C LEU A 39 10.49 -3.20 -7.00
N ALA A 40 10.87 -3.69 -8.19
CA ALA A 40 12.09 -4.44 -8.42
C ALA A 40 13.34 -3.55 -8.42
N GLU A 41 13.22 -2.26 -8.70
CA GLU A 41 14.34 -1.31 -8.70
C GLU A 41 14.56 -0.63 -7.35
N ILE A 42 13.53 -0.59 -6.48
CA ILE A 42 13.70 -0.06 -5.12
C ILE A 42 14.85 -0.80 -4.42
N ASP A 43 15.84 -0.02 -3.99
CA ASP A 43 17.07 -0.52 -3.37
C ASP A 43 16.92 -0.60 -1.85
N PHE A 44 16.83 -1.82 -1.34
CA PHE A 44 16.45 -2.14 0.05
C PHE A 44 17.53 -2.03 1.15
N PRO A 45 18.85 -2.00 0.87
CA PRO A 45 19.88 -1.72 1.89
C PRO A 45 19.67 -0.37 2.60
N SER A 46 18.86 0.52 2.02
CA SER A 46 18.46 1.82 2.56
C SER A 46 17.56 1.77 3.82
N ILE A 47 17.26 0.59 4.37
CA ILE A 47 16.44 0.43 5.59
C ILE A 47 17.22 -0.24 6.74
N GLU A 48 18.50 -0.56 6.53
CA GLU A 48 19.40 -0.78 7.65
C GLU A 48 19.52 0.55 8.42
N SER A 49 19.61 0.47 9.74
CA SER A 49 19.37 1.55 10.72
C SER A 49 20.18 2.85 10.56
N ASN A 50 21.05 2.94 9.54
CA ASN A 50 22.01 4.01 9.31
C ASN A 50 21.65 4.94 8.14
N VAL A 51 20.47 4.79 7.54
CA VAL A 51 20.06 5.63 6.40
C VAL A 51 19.40 6.90 6.89
N ASP A 52 19.65 8.02 6.22
CA ASP A 52 19.13 9.34 6.54
C ASP A 52 17.59 9.40 6.42
N GLU A 53 16.98 10.39 7.08
CA GLU A 53 15.52 10.55 7.16
C GLU A 53 14.88 10.82 5.78
N GLU A 54 15.62 11.47 4.88
CA GLU A 54 15.16 11.79 3.53
C GLU A 54 15.04 10.53 2.67
N SER A 55 16.05 9.67 2.68
CA SER A 55 16.05 8.36 2.01
C SER A 55 14.94 7.44 2.53
N ARG A 56 14.68 7.41 3.85
CA ARG A 56 13.54 6.67 4.41
C ARG A 56 12.21 7.21 3.91
N THR A 57 12.07 8.53 3.87
CA THR A 57 10.84 9.19 3.40
C THR A 57 10.60 8.88 1.93
N ALA A 58 11.63 8.99 1.08
CA ALA A 58 11.56 8.64 -0.34
C ALA A 58 11.12 7.19 -0.55
N PHE A 59 11.69 6.25 0.22
CA PHE A 59 11.29 4.84 0.21
C PHE A 59 9.81 4.64 0.53
N PHE A 60 9.30 5.26 1.61
CA PHE A 60 7.89 5.16 1.97
C PHE A 60 6.96 5.79 0.93
N VAL A 61 7.37 6.90 0.33
CA VAL A 61 6.62 7.55 -0.74
C VAL A 61 6.53 6.64 -1.96
N ALA A 62 7.65 6.02 -2.37
CA ALA A 62 7.69 5.09 -3.49
C ALA A 62 6.76 3.89 -3.28
N LEU A 63 6.85 3.22 -2.13
CA LEU A 63 5.98 2.07 -1.83
C LEU A 63 4.49 2.47 -1.77
N ASN A 64 4.17 3.62 -1.19
CA ASN A 64 2.78 4.08 -1.12
C ASN A 64 2.24 4.51 -2.48
N LYS A 65 3.08 5.08 -3.34
CA LYS A 65 2.74 5.40 -4.73
C LYS A 65 2.36 4.12 -5.47
N VAL A 66 3.21 3.09 -5.43
CA VAL A 66 2.91 1.80 -6.06
C VAL A 66 1.64 1.16 -5.47
N ALA A 67 1.51 1.09 -4.15
CA ALA A 67 0.32 0.53 -3.50
C ALA A 67 -0.98 1.31 -3.78
N SER A 68 -0.87 2.59 -4.14
CA SER A 68 -2.02 3.40 -4.53
C SER A 68 -2.37 3.19 -5.99
N GLN A 69 -1.37 3.02 -6.86
CA GLN A 69 -1.60 2.70 -8.27
C GLN A 69 -2.13 1.28 -8.48
N LEU A 70 -1.68 0.30 -7.69
CA LEU A 70 -2.20 -1.08 -7.70
C LEU A 70 -3.63 -1.19 -7.16
N LYS A 71 -4.12 -0.17 -6.43
CA LYS A 71 -5.44 -0.22 -5.80
C LYS A 71 -6.54 -0.23 -6.87
N GLY A 72 -7.35 -1.29 -6.87
CA GLY A 72 -8.47 -1.45 -7.81
C GLY A 72 -8.04 -1.94 -9.19
N ARG A 73 -6.76 -2.28 -9.38
CA ARG A 73 -6.27 -2.94 -10.58
C ARG A 73 -6.31 -4.45 -10.35
N HIS A 74 -7.06 -5.13 -11.21
CA HIS A 74 -7.09 -6.59 -11.28
C HIS A 74 -6.61 -6.98 -12.67
N GLU A 75 -5.34 -6.68 -12.96
CA GLU A 75 -4.77 -7.00 -14.26
C GLU A 75 -4.57 -8.52 -14.36
N LEU A 76 -5.16 -9.09 -15.42
CA LEU A 76 -5.06 -10.51 -15.71
C LEU A 76 -3.63 -10.84 -16.15
N GLU A 77 -2.97 -9.97 -16.90
CA GLU A 77 -1.61 -10.22 -17.37
C GLU A 77 -0.61 -9.85 -16.27
N LEU A 78 -0.04 -10.88 -15.65
CA LEU A 78 1.19 -10.68 -14.88
C LEU A 78 2.25 -10.24 -15.88
N ALA A 79 2.98 -9.18 -15.55
CA ALA A 79 4.30 -8.95 -16.13
C ALA A 79 5.16 -10.21 -15.95
N SER A 80 6.25 -10.34 -16.71
CA SER A 80 7.14 -11.52 -16.73
C SER A 80 7.20 -12.24 -15.37
N GLU A 81 7.01 -13.56 -15.38
CA GLU A 81 7.03 -14.39 -14.16
C GLU A 81 8.32 -14.19 -13.34
N GLU A 82 9.42 -13.89 -14.02
CA GLU A 82 10.71 -13.56 -13.41
C GLU A 82 10.63 -12.26 -12.59
N LEU A 83 10.05 -11.21 -13.16
CA LEU A 83 9.89 -9.91 -12.49
C LEU A 83 9.00 -10.05 -11.26
N PHE A 84 7.90 -10.79 -11.38
CA PHE A 84 7.03 -11.08 -10.26
C PHE A 84 7.77 -11.81 -9.13
N THR A 85 8.59 -12.82 -9.48
CA THR A 85 9.37 -13.60 -8.51
C THR A 85 10.39 -12.71 -7.78
N VAL A 86 11.07 -11.80 -8.49
CA VAL A 86 11.99 -10.82 -7.90
C VAL A 86 11.27 -9.91 -6.89
N VAL A 87 10.13 -9.33 -7.28
CA VAL A 87 9.31 -8.49 -6.41
C VAL A 87 8.81 -9.28 -5.20
N PHE A 88 8.36 -10.52 -5.40
CA PHE A 88 7.89 -11.39 -4.33
C PHE A 88 8.98 -11.59 -3.27
N HIS A 89 10.19 -12.00 -3.66
CA HIS A 89 11.28 -12.24 -2.72
C HIS A 89 11.69 -10.97 -1.98
N LYS A 90 11.74 -9.83 -2.68
CA LYS A 90 12.04 -8.52 -2.09
C LYS A 90 11.00 -8.13 -1.04
N CYS A 91 9.72 -8.19 -1.38
CA CYS A 91 8.64 -7.94 -0.42
C CYS A 91 8.65 -8.94 0.74
N PHE A 92 8.95 -10.21 0.48
CA PHE A 92 9.00 -11.25 1.51
C PHE A 92 10.08 -10.96 2.55
N TYR A 93 11.27 -10.56 2.09
CA TYR A 93 12.36 -10.11 2.95
C TYR A 93 11.92 -8.93 3.86
N LEU A 94 11.23 -7.94 3.29
CA LEU A 94 10.77 -6.76 4.02
C LEU A 94 9.73 -7.03 5.12
N LEU A 95 9.05 -8.18 5.11
CA LEU A 95 8.18 -8.55 6.23
C LEU A 95 8.95 -8.84 7.52
N ASN A 96 10.27 -9.03 7.45
CA ASN A 96 11.13 -9.12 8.63
C ASN A 96 11.69 -7.76 9.07
N ASN A 97 11.38 -6.66 8.37
CA ASN A 97 11.89 -5.34 8.70
C ASN A 97 11.46 -4.92 10.11
N PRO A 98 12.33 -4.29 10.94
CA PRO A 98 11.97 -3.88 12.31
C PRO A 98 10.86 -2.83 12.37
N GLN A 99 10.70 -2.00 11.33
CA GLN A 99 9.69 -0.95 11.28
C GLN A 99 8.32 -1.52 10.88
N SER A 100 7.32 -1.34 11.76
CA SER A 100 5.96 -1.85 11.54
C SER A 100 5.26 -1.22 10.33
N CYS A 101 5.56 0.05 10.02
CA CYS A 101 5.02 0.75 8.86
C CYS A 101 5.48 0.12 7.53
N VAL A 102 6.75 -0.32 7.43
CA VAL A 102 7.26 -1.04 6.24
C VAL A 102 6.49 -2.34 6.07
N ARG A 103 6.42 -3.17 7.13
CA ARG A 103 5.69 -4.44 7.10
C ARG A 103 4.24 -4.25 6.67
N THR A 104 3.58 -3.21 7.18
CA THR A 104 2.17 -2.90 6.85
C THR A 104 1.98 -2.57 5.38
N ILE A 105 2.83 -1.73 4.79
CA ILE A 105 2.72 -1.35 3.38
C ILE A 105 3.03 -2.53 2.47
N VAL A 106 4.02 -3.35 2.84
CA VAL A 106 4.38 -4.56 2.11
C VAL A 106 3.24 -5.59 2.13
N LEU A 107 2.60 -5.82 3.28
CA LEU A 107 1.39 -6.67 3.36
C LEU A 107 0.26 -6.11 2.50
N ARG A 108 0.11 -4.78 2.45
CA ARG A 108 -0.88 -4.13 1.56
C ARG A 108 -0.55 -4.39 0.09
N ILE A 109 0.72 -4.28 -0.33
CA ILE A 109 1.14 -4.59 -1.69
C ILE A 109 0.87 -6.05 -2.01
N PHE A 110 1.29 -6.99 -1.16
CA PHE A 110 1.00 -8.41 -1.32
C PHE A 110 -0.49 -8.69 -1.50
N ARG A 111 -1.34 -8.08 -0.66
CA ARG A 111 -2.80 -8.20 -0.82
C ARG A 111 -3.29 -7.70 -2.18
N LEU A 112 -2.72 -6.62 -2.70
CA LEU A 112 -3.11 -6.07 -4.01
C LEU A 112 -2.59 -6.92 -5.18
N LEU A 113 -1.49 -7.65 -4.98
CA LEU A 113 -0.92 -8.60 -5.95
C LEU A 113 -1.61 -9.99 -5.91
N LEU A 114 -2.40 -10.29 -4.87
CA LEU A 114 -3.20 -11.52 -4.74
C LEU A 114 -4.40 -11.53 -5.69
N VAL A 115 -4.14 -11.49 -7.00
CA VAL A 115 -5.17 -11.47 -8.04
C VAL A 115 -5.32 -12.84 -8.73
N ARG A 116 -4.38 -13.77 -8.52
CA ARG A 116 -4.28 -15.04 -9.25
C ARG A 116 -3.98 -16.23 -8.31
N ASP A 117 -4.61 -17.37 -8.55
CA ASP A 117 -4.35 -18.62 -7.80
C ASP A 117 -2.88 -19.07 -7.88
N ARG A 118 -2.21 -18.81 -9.01
CA ARG A 118 -0.77 -19.12 -9.20
C ARG A 118 0.12 -18.31 -8.26
N VAL A 119 -0.24 -17.05 -8.01
CA VAL A 119 0.46 -16.19 -7.06
C VAL A 119 0.26 -16.71 -5.64
N LEU A 120 -0.98 -17.09 -5.31
CA LEU A 120 -1.29 -17.71 -4.02
C LEU A 120 -0.51 -19.02 -3.81
N GLN A 121 -0.35 -19.84 -4.84
CA GLN A 121 0.47 -21.06 -4.78
C GLN A 121 1.95 -20.75 -4.50
N GLN A 122 2.53 -19.73 -5.15
CA GLN A 122 3.90 -19.29 -4.84
C GLN A 122 4.02 -18.82 -3.37
N TYR A 123 3.01 -18.13 -2.85
CA TYR A 123 3.02 -17.64 -1.46
C TYR A 123 3.00 -18.82 -0.48
N LEU A 124 2.15 -19.81 -0.74
CA LEU A 124 2.09 -21.03 0.07
C LEU A 124 3.37 -21.87 -0.05
N HIS A 125 3.99 -21.93 -1.23
CA HIS A 125 5.25 -22.63 -1.45
C HIS A 125 6.37 -22.04 -0.57
N HIS A 126 6.47 -20.71 -0.50
CA HIS A 126 7.46 -20.02 0.32
C HIS A 126 7.08 -19.88 1.80
N ARG A 127 6.05 -20.60 2.26
CA ARG A 127 5.57 -20.58 3.65
C ARG A 127 5.24 -19.16 4.14
N PHE A 128 4.70 -18.34 3.24
CA PHE A 128 4.26 -16.98 3.53
C PHE A 128 3.18 -16.94 4.62
N ASP A 129 2.38 -17.99 4.72
CA ASP A 129 1.44 -18.22 5.81
C ASP A 129 2.09 -18.07 7.19
N ILE A 130 3.28 -18.64 7.39
CA ILE A 130 4.03 -18.51 8.66
C ILE A 130 4.40 -17.04 8.91
N VAL A 131 4.88 -16.33 7.90
CA VAL A 131 5.34 -14.95 8.03
C VAL A 131 4.19 -13.98 8.29
N VAL A 132 3.02 -14.21 7.69
CA VAL A 132 1.81 -13.41 7.91
C VAL A 132 1.21 -13.67 9.29
N LEU A 133 1.27 -14.91 9.79
CA LEU A 133 0.75 -15.27 11.11
C LEU A 133 1.60 -14.72 12.26
N ARG A 134 2.89 -14.48 12.02
CA ARG A 134 3.86 -13.95 12.99
C ARG A 134 3.78 -12.43 13.09
#